data_AF-A0A7H8J2J9-F1
#
_entry.id   AF-A0A7H8J2J9-F1
#
_cell.length_a   1.000
_cell.length_b   1.000
_cell.length_c   1.000
_cell.angle_alpha   90.00
_cell.angle_beta   90.00
_cell.angle_gamma   90.00
#
_symmetry.space_group_name_H-M   'P 1'
#
loop_
_entity.id
_entity.type
_entity.pdbx_description
1 polymer ?
#
loop_
_entity_poly.entity_id
_entity_poly.type
_entity_poly.pdbx_seq_one_letter_code
_entity_poly.pdbx_strand_id
1 'polypeptide(L)'
;MAASADVRHPMLPELYDRIDSFVQARLEEARRGVPAGSDTALALDALQYLASRAAAAGDLMRTGIRTHTDQAVRQTRAEEAWEMLRHIARRWHEHPDYTAEFAPTWRDLVVEENRDPSATH
;
A
#
# COMPACT_ATOMS: atom_id res chain seq x y z
N MET A 1 30.13 -9.02 17.44
CA MET A 1 29.09 -9.50 16.52
C MET A 1 27.89 -8.60 16.69
N ALA A 2 27.74 -7.60 15.83
CA ALA A 2 26.56 -6.75 15.83
C ALA A 2 25.41 -7.55 15.22
N ALA A 3 24.39 -7.86 16.03
CA ALA A 3 23.11 -8.32 15.51
C ALA A 3 22.59 -7.19 14.62
N SER A 4 22.66 -7.37 13.30
CA SER A 4 21.88 -6.56 12.37
C SER A 4 20.43 -6.73 12.79
N ALA A 5 19.91 -5.73 13.48
CA ALA A 5 18.49 -5.62 13.75
C ALA A 5 17.82 -5.66 12.37
N ASP A 6 17.23 -6.81 12.07
CA ASP A 6 16.32 -7.00 10.97
C ASP A 6 15.12 -6.10 11.28
N VAL A 7 15.25 -4.81 10.98
CA VAL A 7 14.16 -3.83 11.05
C VAL A 7 13.26 -4.10 9.86
N ARG A 8 12.66 -5.30 9.83
CA ARG A 8 11.34 -5.45 9.25
C ARG A 8 10.48 -4.60 10.17
N HIS A 9 10.20 -3.36 9.79
CA HIS A 9 9.12 -2.63 10.44
C HIS A 9 7.91 -3.56 10.31
N PRO A 10 7.42 -4.19 11.40
CA PRO A 10 6.12 -4.83 11.29
C PRO A 10 5.22 -3.71 10.84
N MET A 11 4.61 -3.87 9.66
CA MET A 11 3.67 -2.90 9.16
C MET A 11 2.68 -2.60 10.29
N LEU A 12 2.80 -1.41 10.87
CA LEU A 12 1.99 -1.06 12.02
C LEU A 12 0.55 -0.96 11.50
N PRO A 13 -0.41 -1.68 12.10
CA PRO A 13 -1.83 -1.58 11.71
C PRO A 13 -2.32 -0.13 11.63
N GLU A 14 -1.75 0.74 12.47
CA GLU A 14 -1.99 2.18 12.48
C GLU A 14 -1.57 2.91 11.20
N LEU A 15 -0.50 2.50 10.52
CA LEU A 15 -0.10 3.06 9.22
C LEU A 15 -1.06 2.61 8.12
N TYR A 16 -1.50 1.36 8.23
CA TYR A 16 -2.45 0.76 7.32
C TYR A 16 -3.81 1.48 7.37
N ASP A 17 -4.35 1.70 8.56
CA ASP A 17 -5.60 2.44 8.76
C ASP A 17 -5.49 3.90 8.28
N ARG A 18 -4.30 4.51 8.39
CA ARG A 18 -4.06 5.90 8.00
C ARG A 18 -4.01 6.10 6.50
N ILE A 19 -3.28 5.22 5.77
CA ILE A 19 -3.24 5.30 4.31
C ILE A 19 -4.61 4.95 3.69
N ASP A 20 -5.33 4.00 4.28
CA ASP A 20 -6.69 3.67 3.84
C ASP A 20 -7.59 4.89 4.02
N SER A 21 -7.64 5.47 5.23
CA SER A 21 -8.42 6.69 5.50
C SER A 21 -8.10 7.83 4.53
N PHE A 22 -6.81 8.06 4.24
CA PHE A 22 -6.38 9.05 3.25
C PHE A 22 -6.91 8.73 1.84
N VAL A 23 -6.73 7.50 1.37
CA VAL A 23 -7.19 7.06 0.04
C VAL A 23 -8.71 7.16 -0.08
N GLN A 24 -9.46 6.70 0.91
CA GLN A 24 -10.93 6.77 0.89
C GLN A 24 -11.40 8.23 0.82
N ALA A 25 -10.84 9.12 1.66
CA ALA A 25 -11.20 10.53 1.65
C ALA A 25 -10.94 11.21 0.30
N ARG A 26 -9.81 10.88 -0.35
CA ARG A 26 -9.45 11.45 -1.66
C ARG A 26 -10.32 10.90 -2.78
N LEU A 27 -10.70 9.62 -2.74
CA LEU A 27 -11.63 9.04 -3.70
C LEU A 27 -13.04 9.63 -3.57
N GLU A 28 -13.53 9.82 -2.34
CA GLU A 28 -14.80 10.49 -2.08
C GLU A 28 -14.80 11.94 -2.58
N GLU A 29 -13.71 12.67 -2.34
CA GLU A 29 -13.54 14.04 -2.84
C GLU A 29 -13.49 14.08 -4.37
N ALA A 30 -12.71 13.21 -5.01
CA ALA A 30 -12.62 13.12 -6.46
C ALA A 30 -13.95 12.75 -7.11
N ARG A 31 -14.83 12.05 -6.39
CA ARG A 31 -16.17 11.70 -6.85
C ARG A 31 -17.16 12.85 -6.80
N ARG A 32 -16.89 13.92 -6.02
CA ARG A 32 -17.80 15.07 -5.94
C ARG A 32 -17.90 15.76 -7.30
N GLY A 33 -19.13 15.90 -7.79
CA GLY A 33 -19.40 16.53 -9.07
C GLY A 33 -19.16 15.64 -10.29
N VAL A 34 -18.77 14.38 -10.11
CA VAL A 34 -18.65 13.41 -11.21
C VAL A 34 -20.04 12.83 -11.52
N PRO A 35 -20.55 12.95 -12.75
CA PRO A 35 -21.83 12.38 -13.14
C PRO A 35 -21.85 10.86 -12.97
N ALA A 36 -22.93 10.34 -12.38
CA ALA A 36 -23.13 8.90 -12.26
C ALA A 36 -23.18 8.25 -13.65
N GLY A 37 -22.53 7.09 -13.78
CA GLY A 37 -22.47 6.33 -15.04
C GLY A 37 -21.49 6.89 -16.08
N SER A 38 -20.75 7.97 -15.78
CA SER A 38 -19.62 8.39 -16.61
C SER A 38 -18.43 7.42 -16.48
N ASP A 39 -17.56 7.37 -17.49
CA ASP A 39 -16.31 6.58 -17.45
C ASP A 39 -15.45 6.96 -16.23
N THR A 40 -15.45 8.24 -15.85
CA THR A 40 -14.77 8.72 -14.64
C THR A 40 -15.39 8.15 -13.36
N ALA A 41 -16.73 8.10 -13.27
CA ALA A 41 -17.40 7.49 -12.11
C ALA A 41 -17.06 5.99 -12.01
N LEU A 42 -17.08 5.27 -13.13
CA LEU A 42 -16.73 3.85 -13.18
C LEU A 42 -15.26 3.61 -12.79
N ALA A 43 -14.35 4.46 -13.24
CA ALA A 43 -12.94 4.39 -12.85
C ALA A 43 -12.74 4.64 -11.34
N LEU A 44 -13.45 5.61 -10.76
CA LEU A 44 -13.42 5.89 -9.32
C LEU A 44 -14.03 4.74 -8.52
N ASP A 45 -15.13 4.15 -8.98
CA ASP A 45 -15.73 2.96 -8.36
C ASP A 45 -14.77 1.76 -8.38
N ALA A 46 -14.07 1.54 -9.49
CA ALA A 46 -13.05 0.50 -9.59
C ALA A 46 -11.87 0.75 -8.62
N LEU A 47 -11.41 2.00 -8.51
CA LEU A 47 -10.36 2.37 -7.55
C LEU A 47 -10.81 2.20 -6.10
N GLN A 48 -12.05 2.57 -5.78
CA GLN A 48 -12.64 2.34 -4.46
C GLN A 48 -12.71 0.85 -4.13
N TYR A 49 -13.15 0.02 -5.08
CA TYR A 49 -13.20 -1.43 -4.90
C TYR A 49 -11.81 -2.02 -4.63
N LEU A 50 -10.78 -1.58 -5.37
CA LEU A 50 -9.40 -2.01 -5.15
C LEU A 50 -8.88 -1.57 -3.78
N ALA A 51 -9.12 -0.32 -3.39
CA ALA A 51 -8.75 0.19 -2.07
C ALA A 51 -9.43 -0.60 -0.94
N SER A 52 -10.73 -0.87 -1.04
CA SER A 52 -11.46 -1.67 -0.04
C SER A 52 -10.99 -3.12 0.02
N ARG A 53 -10.59 -3.72 -1.12
CA ARG A 53 -10.01 -5.07 -1.15
C ARG A 53 -8.63 -5.11 -0.50
N ALA A 54 -7.82 -4.08 -0.75
CA ALA A 54 -6.58 -3.92 -0.03
C ALA A 54 -6.89 -3.83 1.47
N ALA A 55 -7.78 -2.91 1.87
CA ALA A 55 -8.12 -2.66 3.26
C ALA A 55 -8.47 -3.93 4.06
N ALA A 56 -9.33 -4.77 3.47
CA ALA A 56 -9.74 -6.06 4.04
C ALA A 56 -8.59 -7.06 4.25
N ALA A 57 -7.49 -6.97 3.48
CA ALA A 57 -6.31 -7.80 3.68
C ALA A 57 -5.49 -7.36 4.91
N GLY A 58 -5.50 -6.06 5.26
CA GLY A 58 -4.93 -5.55 6.51
C GLY A 58 -5.67 -6.10 7.74
N ASP A 59 -6.99 -6.23 7.68
CA ASP A 59 -7.80 -6.85 8.74
C ASP A 59 -7.45 -8.32 8.98
N LEU A 60 -7.03 -9.05 7.95
CA LEU A 60 -6.59 -10.43 8.10
C LEU A 60 -5.30 -10.56 8.93
N MET A 61 -4.49 -9.50 9.03
CA MET A 61 -3.37 -9.44 9.98
C MET A 61 -3.84 -9.33 11.43
N ARG A 62 -4.96 -8.63 11.68
CA ARG A 62 -5.53 -8.45 13.03
C ARG A 62 -6.19 -9.72 13.56
N THR A 63 -6.72 -10.56 12.68
CA THR A 63 -7.39 -11.81 13.07
C THR A 63 -6.37 -12.92 13.38
N GLY A 64 -6.63 -13.74 14.42
CA GLY A 64 -5.63 -14.66 15.00
C GLY A 64 -4.99 -15.67 14.04
N ILE A 65 -3.71 -15.99 14.31
CA ILE A 65 -2.86 -16.94 13.59
C ILE A 65 -3.17 -18.37 14.06
N ARG A 66 -3.33 -19.32 13.13
CA ARG A 66 -3.53 -20.75 13.44
C ARG A 66 -2.29 -21.60 13.18
N THR A 67 -1.45 -21.22 12.22
CA THR A 67 -0.20 -21.91 11.85
C THR A 67 0.86 -20.95 11.31
N HIS A 68 2.14 -21.38 11.25
CA HIS A 68 3.22 -20.59 10.62
C HIS A 68 3.01 -20.34 9.12
N THR A 69 2.44 -21.31 8.39
CA THR A 69 2.08 -21.14 6.98
C THR A 69 1.00 -20.08 6.81
N ASP A 70 0.00 -20.06 7.70
CA ASP A 70 -1.02 -19.01 7.70
C ASP A 70 -0.43 -17.64 7.99
N GLN A 71 0.59 -17.55 8.84
CA GLN A 71 1.28 -16.31 9.14
C GLN A 71 2.02 -15.76 7.91
N ALA A 72 2.80 -16.60 7.22
CA ALA A 72 3.55 -16.18 6.04
C ALA A 72 2.62 -15.71 4.91
N VAL A 73 1.55 -16.45 4.62
CA VAL A 73 0.57 -16.08 3.58
C VAL A 73 -0.15 -14.78 3.91
N ARG A 74 -0.48 -14.54 5.19
CA ARG A 74 -1.12 -13.28 5.62
C ARG A 74 -0.18 -12.10 5.52
N GLN A 75 1.09 -12.29 5.88
CA GLN A 75 2.11 -11.26 5.76
C GLN A 75 2.28 -10.83 4.28
N THR A 76 2.44 -11.78 3.36
CA THR A 76 2.57 -11.48 1.93
C THR A 76 1.35 -10.72 1.40
N ARG A 77 0.12 -11.14 1.75
CA ARG A 77 -1.09 -10.45 1.32
C ARG A 77 -1.21 -9.03 1.88
N ALA A 78 -0.75 -8.82 3.10
CA ALA A 78 -0.75 -7.50 3.70
C ALA A 78 0.25 -6.57 3.04
N GLU A 79 1.43 -7.08 2.68
CA GLU A 79 2.44 -6.34 1.91
C GLU A 79 1.90 -5.96 0.53
N GLU A 80 1.30 -6.89 -0.20
CA GLU A 80 0.66 -6.60 -1.50
C GLU A 80 -0.44 -5.52 -1.39
N ALA A 81 -1.27 -5.62 -0.36
CA ALA A 81 -2.34 -4.66 -0.11
C ALA A 81 -1.80 -3.27 0.26
N TRP A 82 -0.74 -3.23 1.05
CA TRP A 82 -0.03 -2.00 1.36
C TRP A 82 0.57 -1.34 0.11
N GLU A 83 1.26 -2.11 -0.74
CA GLU A 83 1.78 -1.61 -2.00
C GLU A 83 0.70 -1.00 -2.87
N MET A 84 -0.47 -1.65 -2.93
CA MET A 84 -1.62 -1.16 -3.68
C MET A 84 -2.12 0.18 -3.14
N LEU A 85 -2.28 0.32 -1.82
CA LEU A 85 -2.70 1.58 -1.19
C LEU A 85 -1.67 2.68 -1.41
N ARG A 86 -0.37 2.38 -1.33
CA ARG A 86 0.70 3.35 -1.66
C ARG A 86 0.63 3.80 -3.11
N HIS A 87 0.44 2.87 -4.04
CA HIS A 87 0.33 3.20 -5.46
C HIS A 87 -0.85 4.13 -5.75
N ILE A 88 -1.99 3.87 -5.10
CA ILE A 88 -3.18 4.72 -5.19
C ILE A 88 -2.88 6.08 -4.55
N ALA A 89 -2.37 6.12 -3.31
CA ALA A 89 -2.06 7.37 -2.58
C ALA A 89 -1.10 8.30 -3.34
N ARG A 90 -0.14 7.76 -4.11
CA ARG A 90 0.79 8.56 -4.94
C ARG A 90 0.12 9.44 -5.99
N ARG A 91 -1.11 9.11 -6.40
CA ARG A 91 -1.88 9.97 -7.30
C ARG A 91 -2.19 11.34 -6.69
N TRP A 92 -2.09 11.47 -5.37
CA TRP A 92 -2.28 12.71 -4.62
C TRP A 92 -1.01 13.17 -3.88
N HIS A 93 0.19 12.86 -4.41
CA HIS A 93 1.44 13.23 -3.75
C HIS A 93 1.65 14.74 -3.54
N GLU A 94 0.99 15.58 -4.35
CA GLU A 94 1.02 17.04 -4.23
C GLU A 94 0.03 17.58 -3.17
N HIS A 95 -0.85 16.72 -2.65
CA HIS A 95 -1.86 17.12 -1.67
C HIS A 95 -1.20 17.43 -0.31
N PRO A 96 -1.62 18.49 0.41
CA PRO A 96 -0.99 18.88 1.69
C PRO A 96 -1.09 17.80 2.78
N ASP A 97 -2.16 17.00 2.77
CA ASP A 97 -2.32 15.86 3.69
C ASP A 97 -1.50 14.61 3.29
N TYR A 98 -0.82 14.62 2.13
CA TYR A 98 0.02 13.51 1.72
C TYR A 98 1.27 13.46 2.61
N THR A 99 1.49 12.32 3.26
CA THR A 99 2.62 12.12 4.15
C THR A 99 3.68 11.23 3.52
N ALA A 100 4.97 11.53 3.76
CA ALA A 100 6.09 10.77 3.22
C ALA A 100 6.13 9.29 3.67
N GLU A 101 5.45 8.93 4.76
CA GLU A 101 5.25 7.55 5.21
C GLU A 101 4.38 6.70 4.26
N PHE A 102 3.59 7.33 3.38
CA PHE A 102 2.86 6.66 2.30
C PHE A 102 3.74 6.39 1.08
N ALA A 103 4.93 6.99 1.02
CA ALA A 103 5.89 6.71 -0.03
C ALA A 103 6.55 5.34 0.22
N PRO A 104 7.02 4.66 -0.84
CA PRO A 104 7.96 3.58 -0.65
C PRO A 104 9.16 4.08 0.16
N THR A 105 9.48 3.38 1.25
CA THR A 105 10.77 3.56 1.92
C THR A 105 11.84 3.42 0.85
N TRP A 106 12.63 4.47 0.65
CA TRP A 106 13.70 4.56 -0.35
C TRP A 106 14.67 3.36 -0.40
N ARG A 107 14.63 2.45 0.58
CA ARG A 107 15.41 1.21 0.59
C ARG A 107 14.99 0.17 -0.43
N ASP A 108 13.75 0.20 -0.94
CA ASP A 108 13.27 -0.86 -1.85
C ASP A 108 13.48 -0.54 -3.34
N LEU A 109 13.76 0.72 -3.69
CA LEU A 109 14.02 1.13 -5.09
C LEU A 109 15.51 1.04 -5.48
N VAL A 110 16.43 0.93 -4.52
CA VAL A 110 17.88 0.87 -4.78
C VAL A 110 18.34 -0.54 -5.23
N VAL A 111 17.49 -1.56 -5.09
CA VAL A 111 17.83 -2.94 -5.48
C VAL A 111 17.60 -3.19 -6.99
N GLU A 112 16.73 -2.46 -7.66
CA GLU A 112 16.48 -2.65 -9.11
C GLU A 112 17.39 -1.83 -10.03
N GLU A 113 17.92 -0.69 -9.59
CA GLU A 113 18.74 0.18 -10.45
C GLU A 113 20.24 -0.20 -10.51
N ASN A 114 20.72 -1.11 -9.65
CA ASN A 114 22.11 -1.59 -9.65
C ASN A 114 22.32 -2.98 -10.26
N ARG A 115 21.32 -3.55 -10.93
CA ARG A 115 21.53 -4.76 -11.74
C ARG A 115 21.98 -4.36 -13.14
N ASP A 116 23.19 -3.82 -13.21
CA ASP A 116 23.92 -3.64 -14.46
C ASP A 116 24.41 -5.04 -14.93
N PRO A 117 23.92 -5.59 -16.05
CA PRO A 117 24.32 -6.92 -16.53
C PRO A 117 25.68 -6.93 -17.25
N SER A 118 26.45 -5.85 -17.24
CA SER A 118 27.66 -5.73 -18.07
C SER A 118 28.99 -6.08 -17.40
N ALA A 119 29.02 -6.60 -16.17
CA ALA A 119 30.25 -7.16 -15.60
C ALA A 119 30.44 -8.64 -16.00
N THR A 120 30.55 -8.89 -17.31
CA THR A 120 31.24 -10.09 -17.81
C THR A 120 32.56 -9.64 -18.41
N HIS A 121 33.65 -9.91 -17.71
CA HIS A 121 34.98 -10.06 -18.29
C HIS A 121 35.84 -10.97 -17.41
#